data_AF-A0AAW7L2S9-F1
#
_entry.id   AF-A0AAW7L2S9-F1
#
_cell.length_a   1.000
_cell.length_b   1.000
_cell.length_c   1.000
_cell.angle_alpha   90.00
_cell.angle_beta   90.00
_cell.angle_gamma   90.00
#
_symmetry.space_group_name_H-M   'P 1'
#
loop_
_entity.id
_entity.type
_entity.pdbx_description
1 polymer ?
#
loop_
_entity_poly.entity_id
_entity_poly.type
_entity_poly.pdbx_seq_one_letter_code
_entity_poly.pdbx_strand_id
1 'polypeptide(L)'
;MNLNAFKFGLACAVSTSLIWVVCSFLVLVLPKIMLSISGDMFHMQLANIGWHLNIIGALIGLAFWVVATGFTGWLLASIYNRLL
;
A
#
# COMPACT_ATOMS: atom_id res chain seq x y z
N MET A 1 5.20 -12.43 24.21
CA MET A 1 5.41 -10.96 24.20
C MET A 1 4.08 -10.32 23.83
N ASN A 2 3.65 -9.27 24.54
CA ASN A 2 2.38 -8.59 24.25
C ASN A 2 2.65 -7.36 23.36
N LEU A 3 2.15 -7.36 22.13
CA LEU A 3 2.27 -6.23 21.22
C LEU A 3 1.26 -5.15 21.62
N ASN A 4 1.64 -3.88 21.59
CA ASN A 4 0.63 -2.82 21.67
C ASN A 4 -0.08 -2.71 20.31
N ALA A 5 -1.29 -3.27 20.21
CA ALA A 5 -2.00 -3.39 18.93
C ALA A 5 -2.26 -2.04 18.25
N PHE A 6 -2.56 -1.00 19.03
CA PHE A 6 -2.78 0.33 18.48
C PHE A 6 -1.49 0.94 17.91
N LYS A 7 -0.38 0.86 18.66
CA LYS A 7 0.93 1.35 18.18
C LYS A 7 1.39 0.56 16.95
N PHE A 8 1.12 -0.75 16.90
CA PHE A 8 1.46 -1.58 15.76
C PHE A 8 0.65 -1.20 14.52
N GLY A 9 -0.68 -1.06 14.64
CA GLY A 9 -1.53 -0.58 13.55
C GLY A 9 -1.10 0.80 13.05
N LEU A 10 -0.80 1.73 13.95
CA LEU A 10 -0.29 3.06 13.57
C LEU A 10 1.04 2.97 12.82
N ALA A 11 1.96 2.11 13.25
CA ALA A 11 3.23 1.90 12.54
C ALA A 11 3.01 1.35 11.13
N CYS A 12 2.08 0.42 10.94
CA CYS A 12 1.68 -0.07 9.62
C CYS A 12 1.14 1.07 8.74
N ALA A 13 0.20 1.87 9.25
CA ALA A 13 -0.41 3.00 8.54
C ALA A 13 0.64 4.03 8.08
N VAL A 14 1.56 4.42 8.96
CA VAL A 14 2.64 5.37 8.64
C VAL A 14 3.60 4.78 7.61
N SER A 15 4.00 3.52 7.76
CA SER A 15 4.91 2.86 6.83
C SER A 15 4.31 2.75 5.43
N THR A 16 3.03 2.37 5.34
CA THR A 16 2.28 2.34 4.07
C THR A 16 2.17 3.73 3.44
N SER A 17 1.96 4.78 4.24
CA SER A 17 1.89 6.16 3.74
C SER A 17 3.18 6.56 3.02
N LEU A 18 4.33 6.29 3.64
CA LEU A 18 5.65 6.60 3.08
C LEU A 18 5.90 5.82 1.78
N ILE A 19 5.65 4.51 1.80
CA ILE A 19 5.83 3.66 0.61
C ILE A 19 4.90 4.11 -0.51
N TRP A 20 3.63 4.42 -0.23
CA TRP A 20 2.66 4.86 -1.22
C TRP A 20 3.09 6.13 -1.95
N VAL A 21 3.62 7.12 -1.21
CA VAL A 21 4.13 8.37 -1.81
C VAL A 21 5.28 8.08 -2.77
N VAL A 22 6.24 7.24 -2.36
CA VAL A 22 7.36 6.83 -3.21
C VAL A 22 6.87 6.07 -4.44
N CYS A 23 5.95 5.12 -4.27
CA CYS A 23 5.36 4.37 -5.39
C CYS A 23 4.61 5.28 -6.36
N SER A 24 3.81 6.21 -5.86
CA SER A 24 3.07 7.17 -6.69
C SER A 24 4.02 8.05 -7.50
N PHE A 25 5.11 8.50 -6.86
CA PHE A 25 6.16 9.26 -7.55
C PHE A 25 6.83 8.45 -8.66
N LEU A 26 7.18 7.19 -8.40
CA LEU A 26 7.78 6.31 -9.41
C LEU A 26 6.84 6.07 -10.60
N VAL A 27 5.54 5.90 -10.36
CA VAL A 27 4.55 5.75 -11.44
C VAL A 27 4.43 7.03 -12.27
N LEU A 28 4.53 8.21 -11.64
CA LEU A 28 4.51 9.50 -12.36
C LEU A 28 5.73 9.68 -13.27
N VAL A 29 6.93 9.32 -12.80
CA VAL A 29 8.18 9.54 -13.56
C VAL A 29 8.45 8.42 -14.57
N LEU A 30 8.10 7.17 -14.23
CA LEU A 30 8.44 5.97 -15.01
C LEU A 30 7.20 5.09 -15.29
N PRO A 31 6.11 5.63 -15.87
CA PRO A 31 4.82 4.93 -15.97
C PRO A 31 4.90 3.62 -16.74
N LYS A 32 5.59 3.58 -17.89
CA LYS A 32 5.71 2.38 -18.73
C LYS A 32 6.48 1.25 -18.03
N ILE A 33 7.55 1.59 -17.31
CA ILE A 33 8.38 0.60 -16.62
C ILE A 33 7.61 0.01 -15.44
N MET A 34 7.01 0.85 -14.59
CA MET A 34 6.21 0.39 -13.44
C MET A 34 5.06 -0.51 -13.85
N LEU A 35 4.44 -0.20 -14.98
CA LEU A 35 3.33 -0.96 -15.52
C LEU A 35 3.76 -2.27 -16.19
N SER A 36 4.93 -2.33 -16.84
CA SER A 36 5.53 -3.59 -17.29
C SER A 36 5.82 -4.52 -16.11
N ILE A 37 6.46 -4.00 -15.06
CA ILE A 37 6.78 -4.78 -13.85
C ILE A 37 5.49 -5.32 -13.21
N SER A 38 4.47 -4.47 -13.07
CA SER A 38 3.17 -4.89 -12.53
C SER A 38 2.53 -5.97 -13.40
N GLY A 39 2.62 -5.84 -14.73
CA GLY A 39 2.13 -6.86 -15.66
C GLY A 39 2.82 -8.19 -15.52
N ASP A 40 4.15 -8.20 -15.42
CA ASP A 40 4.93 -9.42 -15.22
C ASP A 40 4.55 -10.11 -13.89
N MET A 41 4.38 -9.34 -12.79
CA MET A 41 4.01 -9.88 -11.48
C MET A 41 2.60 -10.46 -11.43
N PHE A 42 1.65 -9.85 -12.15
CA PHE A 42 0.26 -10.33 -12.20
C PHE A 42 -0.02 -11.27 -13.37
N HIS A 43 1.00 -11.63 -14.17
CA HIS A 43 0.87 -12.45 -15.37
C HIS A 43 -0.14 -11.85 -16.38
N MET A 44 -0.13 -10.53 -16.54
CA MET A 44 -1.05 -9.76 -17.36
C MET A 44 -0.32 -8.84 -18.36
N GLN A 45 -0.86 -8.72 -19.57
CA GLN A 45 -0.33 -7.79 -20.59
C GLN A 45 -0.84 -6.36 -20.33
N LEU A 46 -0.26 -5.65 -19.36
CA LEU A 46 -0.66 -4.27 -19.08
C LEU A 46 0.02 -3.23 -19.98
N ALA A 47 1.12 -3.57 -20.67
CA ALA A 47 2.01 -2.63 -21.37
C ALA A 47 1.31 -1.64 -22.32
N ASN A 48 0.15 -2.02 -22.87
CA ASN A 48 -0.62 -1.23 -23.83
C ASN A 48 -1.78 -0.46 -23.19
N ILE A 49 -1.98 -0.58 -21.88
CA ILE A 49 -3.03 0.12 -21.14
C ILE A 49 -2.45 1.47 -20.71
N GLY A 50 -3.01 2.57 -21.21
CA GLY A 50 -2.60 3.92 -20.84
C GLY A 50 -2.92 4.20 -19.37
N TRP A 51 -1.96 3.96 -18.47
CA TRP A 51 -2.16 4.20 -17.04
C TRP A 51 -1.96 5.68 -16.73
N HIS A 52 -3.03 6.31 -16.25
CA HIS A 52 -3.02 7.70 -15.83
C HIS A 52 -3.15 7.77 -14.31
N LEU A 53 -2.05 8.08 -13.62
CA LEU A 53 -2.10 8.39 -12.20
C LEU A 53 -2.50 9.86 -12.03
N ASN A 54 -3.79 10.12 -11.81
CA ASN A 54 -4.27 11.44 -11.40
C ASN A 54 -4.01 11.63 -9.89
N ILE A 55 -3.60 12.83 -9.49
CA ILE A 55 -3.44 13.27 -8.10
C ILE A 55 -4.65 12.87 -7.23
N ILE A 56 -5.88 13.03 -7.73
CA ILE A 56 -7.09 12.65 -6.98
C ILE A 56 -7.10 11.14 -6.69
N GLY A 57 -6.78 10.33 -7.70
CA GLY A 57 -6.68 8.87 -7.53
C GLY A 57 -5.57 8.48 -6.56
N ALA A 58 -4.43 9.18 -6.59
CA ALA A 58 -3.33 8.96 -5.67
C ALA A 58 -3.70 9.28 -4.22
N LEU A 59 -4.47 10.35 -3.98
CA LEU A 59 -4.95 10.73 -2.64
C LEU A 59 -6.01 9.78 -2.11
N ILE A 60 -6.96 9.36 -2.95
CA ILE A 60 -7.98 8.36 -2.57
C ILE A 60 -7.30 7.02 -2.26
N GLY A 61 -6.35 6.60 -3.11
CA GLY A 61 -5.56 5.40 -2.88
C GLY A 61 -4.77 5.47 -1.57
N LEU A 62 -4.10 6.60 -1.30
CA LEU A 62 -3.39 6.82 -0.03
C LEU A 62 -4.33 6.64 1.16
N ALA A 63 -5.47 7.33 1.18
CA ALA A 63 -6.42 7.26 2.27
C ALA A 63 -6.92 5.82 2.49
N PHE A 64 -7.27 5.12 1.41
CA PHE A 64 -7.75 3.75 1.48
C PHE A 64 -6.67 2.79 2.00
N TRP A 65 -5.46 2.85 1.44
CA TRP A 65 -4.37 1.96 1.83
C TRP A 65 -3.92 2.19 3.26
N VAL A 66 -3.85 3.44 3.73
CA VAL A 66 -3.48 3.77 5.10
C VAL A 66 -4.48 3.22 6.12
N VAL A 67 -5.78 3.38 5.84
CA VAL A 67 -6.84 2.84 6.70
C VAL A 67 -6.81 1.31 6.69
N ALA A 68 -6.70 0.70 5.50
CA ALA A 68 -6.68 -0.75 5.35
C ALA A 68 -5.48 -1.39 6.06
N THR A 69 -4.27 -0.87 5.88
CA THR A 69 -3.06 -1.44 6.52
C THR A 69 -3.00 -1.14 8.01
N GLY A 70 -3.45 0.04 8.44
CA GLY A 70 -3.56 0.37 9.86
C GLY A 70 -4.51 -0.56 10.60
N PHE A 71 -5.70 -0.78 10.03
CA PHE A 71 -6.69 -1.69 10.59
C PHE A 71 -6.22 -3.14 10.59
N THR A 72 -5.67 -3.64 9.47
CA THR A 72 -5.16 -5.02 9.40
C THR A 72 -3.98 -5.25 10.33
N GLY A 73 -3.06 -4.28 10.47
CA GLY A 73 -1.98 -4.34 11.46
C GLY A 73 -2.49 -4.42 12.89
N TRP A 74 -3.44 -3.55 13.26
CA TRP A 74 -4.08 -3.59 14.58
C TRP A 74 -4.77 -4.94 14.84
N LEU A 75 -5.51 -5.45 13.85
CA LEU A 75 -6.21 -6.73 13.95
C LEU A 75 -5.23 -7.88 14.14
N LEU A 76 -4.15 -7.92 13.35
CA LEU A 76 -3.10 -8.92 13.43
C LEU A 76 -2.47 -8.95 14.83
N ALA A 77 -2.09 -7.79 15.37
CA ALA A 77 -1.52 -7.70 16.72
C ALA A 77 -2.52 -8.12 17.80
N SER A 78 -3.80 -7.80 17.63
CA SER A 78 -4.87 -8.19 18.56
C SER A 78 -5.08 -9.70 18.58
N ILE A 79 -5.04 -10.36 17.43
CA ILE A 79 -5.12 -11.82 17.31
C ILE A 79 -3.87 -12.47 17.91
N TYR A 80 -2.68 -11.98 17.54
CA TYR A 80 -1.40 -12.49 18.06
C TYR A 80 -1.36 -12.49 19.59
N ASN A 81 -1.79 -11.40 20.23
CA ASN A 81 -1.83 -11.29 21.69
C ASN A 81 -2.86 -12.21 22.36
N ARG A 82 -3.89 -12.67 21.64
CA ARG A 82 -4.90 -13.60 22.17
C ARG A 82 -4.47 -15.06 22.04
N LEU A 83 -3.58 -15.36 21.10
CA LEU A 83 -3.09 -16.72 20.83
C LEU A 83 -1.84 -17.08 21.64
N LEU A 84 -1.27 -16.13 22.39
CA LEU A 84 -0.15 -16.28 23.31
C LEU A 84 -0.59 -16.11 24.75
#